data_AF-A0A5R9QIM6-F1
#
_entry.id   AF-A0A5R9QIM6-F1
#
_cell.length_a   1.000
_cell.length_b   1.000
_cell.length_c   1.000
_cell.angle_alpha   90.00
_cell.angle_beta   90.00
_cell.angle_gamma   90.00
#
_symmetry.space_group_name_H-M   'P 1'
#
loop_
_entity.id
_entity.type
_entity.pdbx_description
1 polymer ?
#
loop_
_entity_poly.entity_id
_entity_poly.type
_entity_poly.pdbx_seq_one_letter_code
_entity_poly.pdbx_strand_id
1 'polypeptide(L)'
;MPAMNKTREQWAKIDPKFCADNISGAALIWLITDAQQDIAQLHRENERLNARIAELVKDRDDCLAAREHYAGLYGEALAKVAELERDADQHVPLYEAIQRAASELPDGWFIQLCVEQGGGGVELYDNGVQVEDFPSDNERLDYTVIDALEAALAASGNEAVVVGDVCGVANA
;
A
#
# COMPACT_ATOMS: atom_id res chain seq x y z
N MET A 1 9.38 -39.06 -68.56
CA MET A 1 10.59 -38.48 -67.93
C MET A 1 10.29 -38.29 -66.45
N PRO A 2 11.08 -38.85 -65.53
CA PRO A 2 10.79 -38.78 -64.09
C PRO A 2 11.07 -37.36 -63.56
N ALA A 3 10.14 -36.82 -62.79
CA ALA A 3 10.24 -35.49 -62.19
C ALA A 3 11.43 -35.43 -61.20
N MET A 4 12.36 -34.51 -61.43
CA MET A 4 13.49 -34.24 -60.54
C MET A 4 13.01 -33.42 -59.34
N ASN A 5 12.47 -34.09 -58.32
CA ASN A 5 12.22 -33.47 -57.01
C ASN A 5 13.54 -33.40 -56.23
N LYS A 6 14.36 -32.38 -56.54
CA LYS A 6 15.51 -32.02 -55.70
C LYS A 6 15.10 -30.92 -54.72
N THR A 7 15.45 -31.08 -53.44
CA THR A 7 15.19 -30.08 -52.41
C THR A 7 16.06 -28.83 -52.61
N ARG A 8 15.65 -27.68 -52.06
CA ARG A 8 16.37 -26.39 -52.18
C ARG A 8 17.87 -26.47 -51.81
N GLU A 9 18.22 -27.28 -50.80
CA GLU A 9 19.62 -27.54 -50.40
C GLU A 9 20.41 -28.36 -51.43
N GLN A 10 19.73 -29.18 -52.23
CA GLN A 10 20.37 -29.96 -53.30
C GLN A 10 20.63 -29.10 -54.55
N TRP A 11 19.86 -28.03 -54.76
CA TRP A 11 20.10 -27.04 -55.81
C TRP A 11 21.29 -26.12 -55.47
N ALA A 12 21.49 -25.78 -54.19
CA ALA A 12 22.60 -24.93 -53.74
C ALA A 12 24.00 -25.55 -53.96
N LYS A 13 24.08 -26.86 -54.22
CA LYS A 13 25.32 -27.60 -54.49
C LYS A 13 25.65 -27.72 -55.98
N ILE A 14 24.79 -27.20 -56.87
CA ILE A 14 25.00 -27.30 -58.32
C ILE A 14 25.77 -26.07 -58.80
N ASP A 15 26.84 -26.30 -59.57
CA ASP A 15 27.64 -25.25 -60.19
C ASP A 15 26.76 -24.33 -61.06
N PRO A 16 26.74 -23.00 -60.83
CA PRO A 16 25.95 -22.06 -61.63
C PRO A 16 26.21 -22.16 -63.14
N LYS A 17 27.44 -22.54 -63.55
CA LYS A 17 27.81 -22.74 -64.96
C LYS A 17 27.16 -23.99 -65.55
N PHE A 18 27.11 -25.08 -64.79
CA PHE A 18 26.46 -26.33 -65.20
C PHE A 18 24.95 -26.15 -65.38
N CYS A 19 24.31 -25.38 -64.50
CA CYS A 19 22.90 -24.99 -64.64
C CYS A 19 22.67 -24.14 -65.90
N ALA A 20 23.52 -23.15 -66.17
CA ALA A 20 23.37 -22.27 -67.34
C ALA A 20 23.49 -23.02 -68.68
N ASP A 21 24.38 -24.02 -68.75
CA ASP A 21 24.64 -24.75 -70.00
C ASP A 21 23.70 -25.95 -70.24
N ASN A 22 22.98 -26.45 -69.22
CA ASN A 22 22.20 -27.70 -69.30
C ASN A 22 20.74 -27.61 -68.82
N ILE A 23 20.28 -26.48 -68.27
CA ILE A 23 18.87 -26.31 -67.92
C ILE A 23 18.07 -25.99 -69.17
N SER A 24 17.08 -26.83 -69.46
CA SER A 24 16.10 -26.53 -70.49
C SER A 24 15.23 -25.34 -70.05
N GLY A 25 14.75 -24.54 -71.00
CA GLY A 25 13.85 -23.41 -70.69
C GLY A 25 12.61 -23.83 -69.88
N ALA A 26 12.12 -25.06 -70.05
CA ALA A 26 11.03 -25.62 -69.27
C ALA A 26 11.40 -25.82 -67.78
N ALA A 27 12.62 -26.27 -67.48
CA ALA A 27 13.10 -26.42 -66.11
C ALA A 27 13.34 -25.07 -65.43
N LEU A 28 13.80 -24.05 -66.17
CA LEU A 28 13.91 -22.68 -65.67
C LEU A 28 12.54 -22.09 -65.31
N ILE A 29 11.54 -22.26 -66.19
CA ILE A 29 10.16 -21.81 -65.95
C ILE A 29 9.59 -22.47 -64.69
N TRP A 30 9.77 -23.78 -64.53
CA TRP A 30 9.28 -24.50 -63.35
C TRP A 30 9.88 -23.96 -62.04
N LEU A 31 11.21 -23.74 -62.00
CA LEU A 31 11.88 -23.16 -60.82
C LEU A 31 11.41 -21.74 -60.50
N ILE A 32 11.15 -20.92 -61.52
CA ILE A 32 10.61 -19.57 -61.33
C ILE A 32 9.20 -19.64 -60.76
N THR A 33 8.35 -20.54 -61.28
CA THR A 33 6.98 -20.71 -60.77
C THR A 33 6.97 -21.25 -59.34
N ASP A 34 7.85 -22.19 -59.01
CA ASP A 34 8.02 -22.73 -57.64
C ASP A 34 8.45 -21.62 -56.67
N ALA A 35 9.47 -20.84 -57.02
CA ALA A 35 9.90 -19.69 -56.21
C ALA A 35 8.80 -18.62 -56.06
N GLN A 36 7.99 -18.40 -57.09
CA GLN A 36 6.83 -17.49 -57.02
C GLN A 36 5.75 -18.00 -56.06
N GLN A 37 5.53 -19.32 -55.99
CA GLN A 37 4.62 -19.94 -55.03
C GLN A 37 5.13 -19.79 -53.59
N ASP A 38 6.42 -20.02 -53.36
CA ASP A 38 7.07 -19.80 -52.06
C ASP A 38 6.92 -18.34 -51.59
N ILE A 39 7.17 -17.36 -52.47
CA ILE A 39 7.01 -15.94 -52.15
C ILE A 39 5.56 -15.62 -51.77
N ALA A 40 4.59 -16.16 -52.53
CA ALA A 40 3.17 -15.96 -52.23
C ALA A 40 2.75 -16.63 -50.90
N GLN A 41 3.36 -17.75 -50.52
CA GLN A 41 3.15 -18.37 -49.22
C GLN A 41 3.72 -17.50 -48.09
N LEU A 42 4.96 -17.02 -48.23
CA LEU A 42 5.59 -16.15 -47.23
C LEU A 42 4.84 -14.83 -47.03
N HIS A 43 4.29 -14.24 -48.10
CA HIS A 43 3.45 -13.04 -47.97
C HIS A 43 2.19 -13.31 -47.13
N ARG A 44 1.48 -14.43 -47.38
CA ARG A 44 0.31 -14.81 -46.59
C ARG A 44 0.65 -15.07 -45.13
N GLU A 45 1.80 -15.69 -44.88
CA GLU A 45 2.27 -15.93 -43.51
C GLU A 45 2.63 -14.61 -42.79
N ASN A 46 3.31 -13.68 -43.46
CA ASN A 46 3.59 -12.35 -42.92
C ASN A 46 2.32 -11.57 -42.61
N GLU A 47 1.31 -11.60 -43.50
CA GLU A 47 0.01 -10.97 -43.24
C GLU A 47 -0.67 -11.56 -42.01
N ARG A 48 -0.65 -12.89 -41.87
CA ARG A 48 -1.19 -13.58 -40.69
C ARG A 48 -0.45 -13.22 -39.41
N LEU A 49 0.88 -13.18 -39.45
CA LEU A 49 1.69 -12.81 -38.28
C LEU A 49 1.48 -11.34 -37.90
N ASN A 50 1.38 -10.43 -38.88
CA ASN A 50 1.09 -9.03 -38.63
C ASN A 50 -0.30 -8.83 -38.00
N ALA A 51 -1.31 -9.56 -38.47
CA ALA A 51 -2.63 -9.56 -37.83
C ALA A 51 -2.56 -10.06 -36.38
N ARG A 52 -1.79 -11.13 -36.13
CA ARG A 52 -1.60 -11.65 -34.77
C ARG A 52 -0.86 -10.68 -33.86
N ILE A 53 0.13 -9.96 -34.37
CA ILE A 53 0.85 -8.91 -33.62
C ILE A 53 -0.12 -7.79 -33.26
N ALA A 54 -0.98 -7.35 -34.18
CA ALA A 54 -1.96 -6.31 -33.91
C ALA A 54 -2.95 -6.70 -32.79
N GLU A 55 -3.42 -7.95 -32.79
CA GLU A 55 -4.24 -8.48 -31.70
C GLU A 55 -3.50 -8.47 -30.34
N LEU A 56 -2.28 -9.01 -30.30
CA LEU A 56 -1.50 -9.08 -29.06
C LEU A 56 -1.15 -7.70 -28.51
N VAL A 57 -0.91 -6.73 -29.38
CA VAL A 57 -0.69 -5.33 -28.99
C VAL A 57 -1.95 -4.77 -28.33
N LYS A 58 -3.13 -5.01 -28.92
CA LYS A 58 -4.40 -4.58 -28.34
C LYS A 58 -4.63 -5.22 -26.97
N ASP A 59 -4.47 -6.54 -26.86
CA ASP A 59 -4.65 -7.27 -25.60
C ASP A 59 -3.69 -6.75 -24.51
N ARG A 60 -2.43 -6.46 -24.87
CA ARG A 60 -1.45 -5.86 -23.96
C ARG A 60 -1.93 -4.48 -23.48
N ASP A 61 -2.38 -3.63 -24.39
CA ASP A 61 -2.80 -2.27 -24.05
C ASP A 61 -4.05 -2.30 -23.15
N ASP A 62 -5.00 -3.20 -23.41
CA ASP A 62 -6.17 -3.44 -22.55
C ASP A 62 -5.75 -3.91 -21.14
N CYS A 63 -4.78 -4.84 -21.05
CA CYS A 63 -4.24 -5.29 -19.77
C CYS A 63 -3.50 -4.18 -18.99
N LEU A 64 -2.77 -3.31 -19.69
CA LEU A 64 -2.08 -2.18 -19.07
C LEU A 64 -3.08 -1.16 -18.53
N ALA A 65 -4.12 -0.84 -19.29
CA ALA A 65 -5.20 0.05 -18.85
C ALA A 65 -5.93 -0.50 -17.61
N ALA A 66 -6.22 -1.79 -17.59
CA ALA A 66 -6.81 -2.44 -16.41
C ALA A 66 -5.87 -2.35 -15.19
N ARG A 67 -4.56 -2.57 -15.38
CA ARG A 67 -3.57 -2.48 -14.30
C ARG A 67 -3.51 -1.07 -13.72
N GLU A 68 -3.50 -0.05 -14.56
CA GLU A 68 -3.49 1.36 -14.14
C GLU A 68 -4.76 1.72 -13.37
N HIS A 69 -5.93 1.28 -13.86
CA HIS A 69 -7.19 1.47 -13.18
C HIS A 69 -7.19 0.88 -11.76
N TYR A 70 -6.77 -0.38 -11.61
CA TYR A 70 -6.72 -1.01 -10.29
C TYR A 70 -5.65 -0.38 -9.39
N ALA A 71 -4.49 0.02 -9.93
CA ALA A 71 -3.47 0.71 -9.15
C ALA A 71 -4.01 2.03 -8.56
N GLY A 72 -4.83 2.76 -9.32
CA GLY A 72 -5.53 3.96 -8.83
C GLY A 72 -6.47 3.62 -7.66
N LEU A 73 -7.35 2.64 -7.83
CA LEU A 73 -8.28 2.20 -6.78
C LEU A 73 -7.56 1.72 -5.51
N TYR A 74 -6.45 0.98 -5.65
CA TYR A 74 -5.64 0.57 -4.50
C TYR A 74 -5.01 1.78 -3.80
N GLY A 75 -4.53 2.77 -4.55
CA GLY A 75 -4.01 4.01 -3.99
C GLY A 75 -5.05 4.78 -3.18
N GLU A 76 -6.27 4.91 -3.72
CA GLU A 76 -7.41 5.54 -3.02
C GLU A 76 -7.81 4.78 -1.76
N ALA A 77 -7.89 3.45 -1.84
CA ALA A 77 -8.20 2.60 -0.69
C ALA A 77 -7.14 2.72 0.41
N LEU A 78 -5.86 2.72 0.06
CA LEU A 78 -4.76 2.92 1.01
C LEU A 78 -4.80 4.29 1.65
N ALA A 79 -5.10 5.35 0.88
CA ALA A 79 -5.29 6.69 1.43
C ALA A 79 -6.44 6.72 2.44
N LYS A 80 -7.55 6.02 2.15
CA LYS A 80 -8.68 5.95 3.08
C LYS A 80 -8.38 5.15 4.34
N VAL A 81 -7.63 4.05 4.22
CA VAL A 81 -7.17 3.30 5.40
C VAL A 81 -6.28 4.17 6.27
N ALA A 82 -5.30 4.86 5.69
CA ALA A 82 -4.42 5.75 6.44
C ALA A 82 -5.16 6.92 7.10
N GLU A 83 -6.24 7.43 6.50
CA GLU A 83 -7.13 8.41 7.13
C GLU A 83 -7.83 7.80 8.36
N LEU A 84 -8.45 6.63 8.20
CA LEU A 84 -9.15 5.94 9.29
C LEU A 84 -8.21 5.51 10.42
N GLU A 85 -6.98 5.11 10.11
CA GLU A 85 -5.95 4.79 11.11
C GLU A 85 -5.54 6.02 11.91
N ARG A 86 -5.37 7.19 11.26
CA ARG A 86 -5.11 8.44 12.00
C ARG A 86 -6.28 8.82 12.90
N ASP A 87 -7.50 8.68 12.42
CA ASP A 87 -8.69 8.97 13.22
C ASP A 87 -8.75 8.01 14.42
N ALA A 88 -8.47 6.73 14.22
CA ALA A 88 -8.42 5.74 15.30
C ALA A 88 -7.30 6.01 16.32
N ASP A 89 -6.09 6.36 15.86
CA ASP A 89 -4.95 6.68 16.74
C ASP A 89 -5.18 7.99 17.52
N GLN A 90 -5.97 8.92 16.99
CA GLN A 90 -6.42 10.12 17.69
C GLN A 90 -7.55 9.85 18.70
N HIS A 91 -7.90 8.61 18.99
CA HIS A 91 -8.97 8.29 19.92
C HIS A 91 -8.46 7.35 21.00
N VAL A 92 -8.28 7.85 22.22
CA VAL A 92 -8.17 6.97 23.39
C VAL A 92 -9.60 6.59 23.79
N PRO A 93 -10.00 5.32 23.74
CA PRO A 93 -11.31 4.93 24.24
C PRO A 93 -11.44 5.33 25.71
N LEU A 94 -12.56 5.96 26.10
CA LEU A 94 -12.82 6.36 27.49
C LEU A 94 -12.58 5.21 28.50
N TYR A 95 -12.84 3.97 28.08
CA TYR A 95 -12.54 2.78 28.88
C TYR A 95 -11.05 2.65 29.24
N GLU A 96 -10.14 2.88 28.29
CA GLU A 96 -8.69 2.79 28.52
C GLU A 96 -8.21 3.95 29.41
N ALA A 97 -8.74 5.16 29.20
CA ALA A 97 -8.48 6.31 30.05
C ALA A 97 -8.88 6.03 31.51
N ILE A 98 -10.07 5.47 31.73
CA ILE A 98 -10.56 5.09 33.06
C ILE A 98 -9.70 3.97 33.67
N GLN A 99 -9.34 2.94 32.91
CA GLN A 99 -8.48 1.86 33.42
C GLN A 99 -7.12 2.39 33.89
N ARG A 100 -6.50 3.25 33.09
CA ARG A 100 -5.22 3.87 33.43
C ARG A 100 -5.34 4.71 34.70
N ALA A 101 -6.36 5.58 34.78
CA ALA A 101 -6.64 6.37 35.97
C ALA A 101 -6.83 5.50 37.22
N ALA A 102 -7.59 4.41 37.12
CA ALA A 102 -7.80 3.49 38.22
C ALA A 102 -6.51 2.79 38.70
N SER A 103 -5.49 2.66 37.84
CA SER A 103 -4.19 2.07 38.20
C SER A 103 -3.13 3.07 38.65
N GLU A 104 -3.18 4.31 38.16
CA GLU A 104 -2.10 5.30 38.33
C GLU A 104 -2.46 6.46 39.26
N LEU A 105 -3.73 6.61 39.66
CA LEU A 105 -4.14 7.65 40.61
C LEU A 105 -3.38 7.52 41.94
N PRO A 106 -2.78 8.62 42.46
CA PRO A 106 -2.13 8.60 43.76
C PRO A 106 -3.12 8.36 44.90
N ASP A 107 -2.62 7.85 46.03
CA ASP A 107 -3.44 7.62 47.22
C ASP A 107 -4.10 8.93 47.70
N GLY A 108 -5.39 8.86 48.03
CA GLY A 108 -6.18 10.02 48.46
C GLY A 108 -6.78 10.85 47.32
N TRP A 109 -6.39 10.57 46.07
CA TRP A 109 -6.97 11.19 44.88
C TRP A 109 -8.13 10.36 44.34
N PHE A 110 -9.12 11.04 43.77
CA PHE A 110 -10.15 10.38 42.96
C PHE A 110 -10.67 11.30 41.86
N ILE A 111 -11.11 10.68 40.78
CA ILE A 111 -11.74 11.34 39.65
C ILE A 111 -13.21 10.95 39.63
N GLN A 112 -14.09 11.95 39.54
CA GLN A 112 -15.53 11.76 39.43
C GLN A 112 -16.01 12.10 38.02
N LEU A 113 -16.77 11.17 37.43
CA LEU A 113 -17.42 11.35 36.14
C LEU A 113 -18.88 11.73 36.36
N CYS A 114 -19.26 12.92 35.92
CA CYS A 114 -20.63 13.41 35.94
C CYS A 114 -21.25 13.25 34.54
N VAL A 115 -22.37 12.55 34.45
CA VAL A 115 -23.09 12.31 33.18
C VAL A 115 -24.51 12.82 33.32
N GLU A 116 -24.90 13.75 32.46
CA GLU A 116 -26.24 14.35 32.45
C GLU A 116 -26.81 14.42 31.02
N GLN A 117 -28.10 14.75 30.90
CA GLN A 117 -28.73 14.80 29.59
C GLN A 117 -28.22 16.02 28.82
N GLY A 118 -27.41 15.77 27.77
CA GLY A 118 -26.85 16.82 26.93
C GLY A 118 -25.59 17.48 27.51
N GLY A 119 -25.02 16.90 28.55
CA GLY A 119 -23.82 17.41 29.22
C GLY A 119 -23.12 16.34 30.05
N GLY A 120 -21.98 16.69 30.58
CA GLY A 120 -21.18 15.84 31.44
C GLY A 120 -19.83 16.51 31.70
N GLY A 121 -19.20 16.14 32.79
CA GLY A 121 -17.95 16.74 33.22
C GLY A 121 -17.10 15.76 34.02
N VAL A 122 -15.84 16.11 34.17
CA VAL A 122 -14.88 15.39 35.01
C VAL A 122 -14.48 16.31 36.14
N GLU A 123 -14.59 15.82 37.37
CA GLU A 123 -14.15 16.53 38.56
C GLU A 123 -12.96 15.77 39.17
N LEU A 124 -11.92 16.51 39.54
CA LEU A 124 -10.73 15.95 40.20
C LEU A 124 -10.75 16.35 41.68
N TYR A 125 -10.42 15.40 42.55
CA TYR A 125 -10.35 15.61 43.99
C TYR A 125 -9.01 15.14 44.56
N ASP A 126 -8.44 15.97 45.43
CA ASP A 126 -7.25 15.69 46.23
C ASP A 126 -7.65 15.65 47.71
N ASN A 127 -7.56 14.48 48.35
CA ASN A 127 -7.90 14.29 49.77
C ASN A 127 -9.30 14.80 50.14
N GLY A 128 -10.25 14.71 49.20
CA GLY A 128 -11.63 15.17 49.36
C GLY A 128 -11.85 16.66 49.10
N VAL A 129 -10.82 17.41 48.71
CA VAL A 129 -10.92 18.79 48.24
C VAL A 129 -10.99 18.80 46.72
N GLN A 130 -11.99 19.47 46.16
CA GLN A 130 -12.14 19.60 44.71
C GLN A 130 -11.04 20.50 44.14
N VAL A 131 -10.41 20.04 43.05
CA VAL A 131 -9.48 20.82 42.26
C VAL A 131 -10.28 21.57 41.19
N GLU A 132 -10.45 22.88 41.38
CA GLU A 132 -11.36 23.69 40.54
C GLU A 132 -10.84 23.95 39.11
N ASP A 133 -9.52 23.93 38.88
CA ASP A 133 -8.94 24.36 37.60
C ASP A 133 -7.66 23.56 37.27
N PHE A 134 -7.84 22.32 36.83
CA PHE A 134 -6.76 21.53 36.24
C PHE A 134 -6.72 21.78 34.71
N PRO A 135 -5.53 21.72 34.08
CA PRO A 135 -5.40 22.05 32.66
C PRO A 135 -6.10 21.01 31.79
N SER A 136 -7.28 21.36 31.25
CA SER A 136 -8.01 20.55 30.27
C SER A 136 -8.64 21.41 29.18
N ASP A 137 -8.71 20.88 27.96
CA ASP A 137 -9.42 21.51 26.84
C ASP A 137 -10.94 21.27 26.87
N ASN A 138 -11.42 20.37 27.75
CA ASN A 138 -12.82 20.01 27.95
C ASN A 138 -13.57 19.62 26.66
N GLU A 139 -12.86 19.24 25.59
CA GLU A 139 -13.51 18.92 24.32
C GLU A 139 -14.15 17.52 24.34
N ARG A 140 -13.54 16.56 25.09
CA ARG A 140 -14.07 15.20 25.25
C ARG A 140 -13.73 14.59 26.61
N LEU A 141 -14.66 13.78 27.13
CA LEU A 141 -14.55 13.12 28.44
C LEU A 141 -13.33 12.21 28.59
N ASP A 142 -12.94 11.48 27.55
CA ASP A 142 -11.76 10.60 27.56
C ASP A 142 -10.46 11.38 27.79
N TYR A 143 -10.31 12.53 27.13
CA TYR A 143 -9.15 13.41 27.34
C TYR A 143 -9.18 14.10 28.69
N THR A 144 -10.34 14.60 29.12
CA THR A 144 -10.46 15.26 30.42
C THR A 144 -10.14 14.32 31.59
N VAL A 145 -10.43 13.01 31.47
CA VAL A 145 -9.98 12.01 32.47
C VAL A 145 -8.46 11.87 32.49
N ILE A 146 -7.81 11.87 31.33
CA ILE A 146 -6.34 11.80 31.24
C ILE A 146 -5.72 13.08 31.80
N ASP A 147 -6.24 14.25 31.46
CA ASP A 147 -5.77 15.53 31.98
C ASP A 147 -5.86 15.60 33.51
N ALA A 148 -6.97 15.12 34.07
CA ALA A 148 -7.17 15.02 35.52
C ALA A 148 -6.15 14.08 36.17
N LEU A 149 -5.86 12.93 35.54
CA LEU A 149 -4.82 12.00 36.00
C LEU A 149 -3.43 12.63 35.97
N GLU A 150 -3.05 13.24 34.84
CA GLU A 150 -1.73 13.86 34.67
C GLU A 150 -1.55 15.03 35.66
N ALA A 151 -2.61 15.80 35.94
CA ALA A 151 -2.60 16.83 36.97
C ALA A 151 -2.35 16.25 38.38
N ALA A 152 -3.00 15.14 38.74
CA ALA A 152 -2.79 14.45 40.01
C ALA A 152 -1.35 13.90 40.14
N LEU A 153 -0.82 13.31 39.07
CA LEU A 153 0.56 12.81 39.02
C LEU A 153 1.57 13.95 39.16
N ALA A 154 1.34 15.07 38.49
CA ALA A 154 2.21 16.25 38.59
C ALA A 154 2.18 16.88 40.00
N ALA A 155 1.01 16.93 40.64
CA ALA A 155 0.86 17.47 41.99
C ALA A 155 1.54 16.58 43.05
N SER A 156 1.31 15.27 43.00
CA SER A 156 1.92 14.29 43.92
C SER A 156 3.45 14.16 43.74
N GLY A 157 3.95 14.30 42.51
CA GLY A 157 5.38 14.35 42.23
C GLY A 157 6.10 15.55 42.87
N ASN A 158 5.38 16.64 43.12
CA ASN A 158 5.92 17.85 43.75
C ASN A 158 5.96 17.77 45.29
N GLU A 159 5.08 16.99 45.93
CA GLU A 159 5.08 16.80 47.39
C GLU A 159 6.28 15.98 47.88
N ALA A 160 6.85 15.12 47.04
CA ALA A 160 7.99 14.28 47.39
C ALA A 160 9.31 15.06 47.65
N VAL A 161 9.37 16.37 47.37
CA VAL A 161 10.60 17.18 47.50
C VAL A 161 10.71 17.91 48.85
N VAL A 162 9.67 17.96 49.70
CA VAL A 162 9.67 18.86 50.87
C VAL A 162 9.87 18.17 52.23
N VAL A 163 9.87 16.83 52.30
CA VAL A 163 10.02 16.11 53.59
C VAL A 163 11.45 15.55 53.72
N GLY A 164 12.41 16.42 53.96
CA GLY A 164 13.81 15.98 54.11
C GLY A 164 14.80 17.02 54.62
N ASP A 165 14.46 17.85 55.61
CA ASP A 165 15.47 18.37 56.56
C ASP A 165 14.86 19.14 57.74
N VAL A 166 14.37 18.42 58.75
CA VAL A 166 14.36 18.95 60.12
C VAL A 166 14.61 17.81 61.11
N CYS A 167 15.88 17.54 61.46
CA CYS A 167 16.22 17.04 62.79
C CYS A 167 17.71 17.23 63.09
N GLY A 168 18.05 18.00 64.13
CA GLY A 168 19.44 18.14 64.55
C GLY A 168 19.69 19.17 65.65
N VAL A 169 19.07 18.96 66.81
CA VAL A 169 19.27 19.70 68.07
C VAL A 169 20.75 19.77 68.46
N ALA A 170 21.24 20.95 68.85
CA ALA A 170 22.39 21.08 69.75
C ALA A 170 22.05 22.08 70.86
N ASN A 171 21.71 21.51 72.02
CA ASN A 171 21.69 22.17 73.31
C ASN A 171 23.09 22.10 73.92
N ALA A 172 23.44 23.17 74.65
CA ALA A 172 24.60 23.38 75.55
C ALA A 172 25.95 23.73 74.90
#